data_AF-A0A931RFZ2-F1
#
_entry.id   AF-A0A931RFZ2-F1
#
_cell.length_a   1.000
_cell.length_b   1.000
_cell.length_c   1.000
_cell.angle_alpha   90.00
_cell.angle_beta   90.00
_cell.angle_gamma   90.00
#
_symmetry.space_group_name_H-M   'P 1'
#
loop_
_entity.id
_entity.type
_entity.pdbx_description
1 polymer ?
#
loop_
_entity_poly.entity_id
_entity_poly.type
_entity_poly.pdbx_seq_one_letter_code
_entity_poly.pdbx_strand_id
1 'polypeptide(L)'
;MPRIRQFIWIVFLSSFLVILLPKKVFAQEYYFNDEFNTERAVNTLDNNKWTVYPNNEPFNFTIRESNGVVLFTQKFNTSKFPLAVSKNALPNSNFEAEIKFRYTKVTYWGTGIGLSEKEPKNGEAVDLLLTINVWQDLSVGPNMRIDFNGSSIYTSPTNTNDHILKIERDKQIYRIYLDNI
;
A
#
# COMPACT_ATOMS: atom_id res chain seq x y z
N MET A 1 -40.91 47.71 9.14
CA MET A 1 -40.52 46.81 8.03
C MET A 1 -39.02 46.38 7.95
N PRO A 2 -38.08 46.74 8.84
CA PRO A 2 -36.67 46.31 8.68
C PRO A 2 -36.40 44.84 9.07
N ARG A 3 -37.19 44.27 9.98
CA ARG A 3 -37.02 42.88 10.47
C ARG A 3 -37.26 41.80 9.42
N ILE A 4 -38.19 42.04 8.48
CA ILE A 4 -38.50 41.09 7.39
C ILE A 4 -37.34 41.01 6.39
N ARG A 5 -36.70 42.15 6.08
CA ARG A 5 -35.51 42.17 5.21
C ARG A 5 -34.34 41.41 5.81
N GLN A 6 -34.07 41.60 7.11
CA GLN A 6 -33.00 40.88 7.81
C GLN A 6 -33.25 39.37 7.82
N PHE A 7 -34.49 38.94 8.03
CA PHE A 7 -34.86 37.53 8.00
C PHE A 7 -34.61 36.88 6.63
N ILE A 8 -34.99 37.56 5.53
CA ILE A 8 -34.75 37.07 4.16
C ILE A 8 -33.24 36.93 3.89
N TRP A 9 -32.43 37.89 4.31
CA TRP A 9 -30.98 37.82 4.13
C TRP A 9 -30.33 36.70 4.93
N ILE A 10 -30.79 36.44 6.16
CA ILE A 10 -30.29 35.33 6.97
C ILE A 10 -30.63 33.99 6.33
N VAL A 11 -31.86 33.83 5.81
CA VAL A 11 -32.27 32.62 5.09
C VAL A 11 -31.40 32.43 3.84
N PHE A 12 -31.19 33.47 3.04
CA PHE A 12 -30.34 33.41 1.84
C PHE A 12 -28.87 33.12 2.16
N LEU A 13 -28.33 33.72 3.22
CA LEU A 13 -26.94 33.52 3.64
C LEU A 13 -26.74 32.10 4.19
N SER A 14 -27.72 31.60 4.97
CA SER A 14 -27.69 30.24 5.51
C SER A 14 -27.82 29.17 4.42
N SER A 15 -28.65 29.39 3.40
CA SER A 15 -28.77 28.46 2.27
C SER A 15 -27.53 28.49 1.38
N PHE A 16 -26.90 29.65 1.19
CA PHE A 16 -25.61 29.76 0.49
C PHE A 16 -24.48 29.05 1.24
N LEU A 17 -24.46 29.12 2.57
CA LEU A 17 -23.47 28.43 3.42
C LEU A 17 -23.59 26.90 3.36
N VAL A 18 -24.79 26.36 3.20
CA VAL A 18 -25.00 24.91 3.01
C VAL A 18 -24.47 24.42 1.66
N ILE A 19 -24.51 25.26 0.62
CA ILE A 19 -23.95 24.93 -0.72
C ILE A 19 -22.42 24.95 -0.70
N LEU A 20 -21.81 25.73 0.19
CA LEU A 20 -20.36 25.82 0.38
C LEU A 20 -19.78 24.73 1.29
N LEU A 21 -20.61 23.83 1.84
CA LEU A 21 -20.08 22.69 2.57
C LEU A 21 -19.24 21.86 1.59
N PRO A 22 -17.95 21.59 1.91
CA PRO A 22 -17.10 20.80 1.04
C PRO A 22 -17.81 19.47 0.80
N LYS A 23 -18.08 19.13 -0.46
CA LYS A 23 -18.54 17.79 -0.82
C LYS A 23 -17.51 16.82 -0.29
N LYS A 24 -17.85 16.13 0.80
CA LYS A 24 -17.10 14.93 1.21
C LYS A 24 -17.24 13.96 0.05
N VAL A 25 -16.18 13.81 -0.73
CA VAL A 25 -16.09 12.79 -1.77
C VAL A 25 -16.00 11.48 -0.99
N PHE A 26 -17.13 10.81 -0.83
CA PHE A 26 -17.14 9.44 -0.36
C PHE A 26 -16.71 8.57 -1.54
N ALA A 27 -15.69 7.74 -1.37
CA ALA A 27 -15.36 6.73 -2.36
C ALA A 27 -16.59 5.83 -2.53
N GLN A 28 -17.16 5.82 -3.73
CA GLN A 28 -18.44 5.17 -3.98
C GLN A 28 -18.29 3.67 -4.23
N GLU A 29 -17.11 3.23 -4.69
CA GLU A 29 -16.80 1.85 -5.04
C GLU A 29 -15.34 1.54 -4.69
N TYR A 30 -15.10 0.40 -4.03
CA TYR A 30 -13.77 -0.16 -3.77
C TYR A 30 -13.66 -1.49 -4.53
N TYR A 31 -12.70 -1.59 -5.45
CA TYR A 31 -12.45 -2.83 -6.19
C TYR A 31 -11.88 -3.93 -5.28
N PHE A 32 -11.17 -3.56 -4.23
CA PHE A 32 -10.55 -4.48 -3.30
C PHE A 32 -10.24 -3.78 -1.97
N ASN A 33 -10.52 -4.46 -0.85
CA ASN A 33 -10.07 -4.07 0.48
C ASN A 33 -9.80 -5.33 1.30
N ASP A 34 -8.73 -5.31 2.09
CA ASP A 34 -8.48 -6.32 3.11
C ASP A 34 -7.82 -5.72 4.35
N GLU A 35 -8.42 -5.99 5.51
CA GLU A 35 -8.00 -5.44 6.80
C GLU A 35 -7.22 -6.46 7.65
N PHE A 36 -7.02 -7.69 7.15
CA PHE A 36 -6.28 -8.76 7.84
C PHE A 36 -6.76 -9.07 9.27
N ASN A 37 -8.07 -8.92 9.51
CA ASN A 37 -8.70 -9.04 10.83
C ASN A 37 -9.02 -10.50 11.25
N THR A 38 -8.65 -11.51 10.45
CA THR A 38 -9.00 -12.91 10.73
C THR A 38 -7.76 -13.73 11.07
N GLU A 39 -7.71 -14.33 12.25
CA GLU A 39 -6.64 -15.27 12.57
C GLU A 39 -6.75 -16.52 11.68
N ARG A 40 -5.71 -16.79 10.90
CA ARG A 40 -5.62 -17.93 9.98
C ARG A 40 -4.40 -18.80 10.30
N ALA A 41 -4.38 -20.01 9.74
CA ALA A 41 -3.22 -20.88 9.87
C ALA A 41 -1.97 -20.22 9.28
N VAL A 42 -0.80 -20.54 9.84
CA VAL A 42 0.48 -20.03 9.30
C VAL A 42 0.63 -20.40 7.82
N ASN A 43 1.25 -19.52 7.06
CA ASN A 43 1.45 -19.65 5.61
C ASN A 43 0.14 -19.71 4.80
N THR A 44 -0.96 -19.22 5.36
CA THR A 44 -2.25 -19.06 4.66
C THR A 44 -2.78 -17.65 4.85
N LEU A 45 -3.51 -17.17 3.85
CA LEU A 45 -4.34 -15.96 3.86
C LEU A 45 -5.72 -16.32 3.29
N ASP A 46 -6.64 -15.36 3.19
CA ASP A 46 -7.90 -15.57 2.48
C ASP A 46 -7.63 -16.00 1.03
N ASN A 47 -7.86 -17.28 0.71
CA ASN A 47 -7.62 -17.83 -0.62
C ASN A 47 -8.56 -17.26 -1.69
N ASN A 48 -9.62 -16.54 -1.32
CA ASN A 48 -10.42 -15.80 -2.32
C ASN A 48 -9.76 -14.48 -2.72
N LYS A 49 -8.89 -13.93 -1.86
CA LYS A 49 -8.27 -12.62 -2.03
C LYS A 49 -6.78 -12.68 -2.39
N TRP A 50 -6.06 -13.69 -1.91
CA TRP A 50 -4.61 -13.76 -2.00
C TRP A 50 -4.12 -15.11 -2.52
N THR A 51 -3.10 -15.06 -3.37
CA THR A 51 -2.22 -16.21 -3.65
C THR A 51 -0.98 -16.08 -2.79
N VAL A 52 -0.67 -17.11 -2.02
CA VAL A 52 0.42 -17.08 -1.03
C VAL A 52 1.54 -18.01 -1.47
N TYR A 53 2.77 -17.50 -1.50
CA TYR A 53 3.97 -18.26 -1.80
C TYR A 53 4.91 -18.21 -0.59
N PRO A 54 4.70 -19.10 0.41
CA PRO A 54 5.58 -19.19 1.56
C PRO A 54 6.93 -19.79 1.15
N ASN A 55 7.98 -19.51 1.92
CA ASN A 55 9.22 -20.28 1.77
C ASN A 55 8.98 -21.70 2.32
N ASN A 56 9.20 -22.72 1.50
CA ASN A 56 9.12 -24.12 1.92
C ASN A 56 10.28 -24.48 2.85
N GLU A 57 10.10 -24.28 4.15
CA GLU A 57 11.04 -24.68 5.19
C GLU A 57 10.26 -25.45 6.29
N PRO A 58 10.74 -26.61 6.75
CA PRO A 58 10.12 -27.31 7.87
C PRO A 58 10.05 -26.43 9.12
N PHE A 59 8.88 -26.41 9.76
CA PHE A 59 8.65 -25.82 11.10
C PHE A 59 8.77 -24.30 11.24
N ASN A 60 8.79 -23.53 10.14
CA ASN A 60 8.87 -22.08 10.19
C ASN A 60 7.71 -21.40 9.45
N PHE A 61 7.13 -20.39 10.09
CA PHE A 61 6.18 -19.49 9.43
C PHE A 61 6.97 -18.42 8.67
N THR A 62 6.57 -18.15 7.43
CA THR A 62 7.10 -17.03 6.66
C THR A 62 6.03 -16.01 6.32
N ILE A 63 4.76 -16.39 6.43
CA ILE A 63 3.59 -15.51 6.29
C ILE A 63 2.61 -15.83 7.40
N ARG A 64 2.17 -14.83 8.16
CA ARG A 64 1.19 -15.00 9.24
C ARG A 64 0.26 -13.81 9.32
N GLU A 65 -1.04 -14.04 9.26
CA GLU A 65 -2.06 -13.05 9.60
C GLU A 65 -2.32 -13.10 11.10
N SER A 66 -2.19 -11.95 11.79
CA SER A 66 -2.54 -11.84 13.21
C SER A 66 -2.75 -10.40 13.61
N ASN A 67 -3.74 -10.12 14.47
CA ASN A 67 -4.03 -8.79 15.04
C ASN A 67 -4.19 -7.67 13.98
N GLY A 68 -4.89 -7.93 12.88
CA GLY A 68 -5.15 -6.91 11.85
C GLY A 68 -3.94 -6.62 10.95
N VAL A 69 -2.91 -7.47 10.96
CA VAL A 69 -1.73 -7.33 10.09
C VAL A 69 -1.33 -8.67 9.47
N VAL A 70 -0.72 -8.61 8.29
CA VAL A 70 0.03 -9.71 7.72
C VAL A 70 1.53 -9.50 7.96
N LEU A 71 2.16 -10.47 8.62
CA LEU A 71 3.58 -10.49 8.89
C LEU A 71 4.29 -11.39 7.88
N PHE A 72 5.27 -10.82 7.17
CA PHE A 72 6.22 -11.54 6.34
C PHE A 72 7.54 -11.70 7.11
N THR A 73 8.05 -12.93 7.20
CA THR A 73 9.31 -13.23 7.89
C THR A 73 10.25 -13.98 6.96
N GLN A 74 11.45 -13.43 6.78
CA GLN A 74 12.54 -14.08 6.07
C GLN A 74 13.61 -14.52 7.07
N LYS A 75 14.17 -15.71 6.85
CA LYS A 75 15.35 -16.18 7.59
C LYS A 75 16.62 -15.63 6.94
N PHE A 76 17.57 -15.20 7.75
CA PHE A 76 18.87 -14.72 7.29
C PHE A 76 19.53 -15.74 6.36
N ASN A 77 20.04 -15.26 5.21
CA ASN A 77 20.89 -15.96 4.24
C ASN A 77 20.20 -16.71 3.08
N THR A 78 18.91 -16.49 2.80
CA THR A 78 18.27 -17.03 1.58
C THR A 78 17.87 -15.91 0.62
N SER A 79 18.11 -16.08 -0.68
CA SER A 79 17.61 -15.19 -1.73
C SER A 79 16.12 -15.42 -2.07
N LYS A 80 15.48 -16.38 -1.39
CA LYS A 80 14.04 -16.65 -1.52
C LYS A 80 13.28 -15.84 -0.47
N PHE A 81 12.32 -15.05 -0.93
CA PHE A 81 11.48 -14.21 -0.09
C PHE A 81 10.05 -14.76 -0.13
N PRO A 82 9.36 -14.85 1.03
CA PRO A 82 7.93 -15.12 1.00
C PRO A 82 7.22 -13.94 0.33
N LEU A 83 6.20 -14.23 -0.48
CA LEU A 83 5.38 -13.19 -1.10
C LEU A 83 3.91 -13.59 -1.13
N ALA A 84 3.03 -12.59 -1.13
CA ALA A 84 1.61 -12.77 -1.36
C ALA A 84 1.16 -11.82 -2.46
N VAL A 85 0.28 -12.30 -3.34
CA VAL A 85 -0.23 -11.55 -4.48
C VAL A 85 -1.73 -11.41 -4.34
N SER A 86 -2.25 -10.20 -4.48
CA SER A 86 -3.69 -9.99 -4.56
C SER A 86 -4.23 -10.67 -5.82
N LYS A 87 -5.29 -11.47 -5.68
CA LYS A 87 -6.05 -12.04 -6.81
C LYS A 87 -6.91 -10.99 -7.51
N ASN A 88 -7.10 -9.83 -6.89
CA ASN A 88 -7.78 -8.69 -7.49
C ASN A 88 -6.75 -7.81 -8.19
N ALA A 89 -6.77 -7.83 -9.53
CA ALA A 89 -5.95 -6.96 -10.34
C ALA A 89 -6.38 -5.50 -10.17
N LEU A 90 -5.42 -4.58 -10.13
CA LEU A 90 -5.70 -3.16 -10.23
C LEU A 90 -6.27 -2.85 -11.63
N PRO A 91 -7.25 -1.95 -11.74
CA PRO A 91 -7.89 -1.70 -13.02
C PRO A 91 -6.93 -1.01 -13.99
N ASN A 92 -7.10 -1.30 -15.28
CA ASN A 92 -6.32 -0.68 -16.35
C ASN A 92 -6.69 0.79 -16.61
N SER A 93 -7.65 1.35 -15.87
CA SER A 93 -8.07 2.75 -15.88
C SER A 93 -7.44 3.54 -14.72
N ASN A 94 -7.99 4.71 -14.43
CA ASN A 94 -7.66 5.47 -13.23
C ASN A 94 -7.95 4.63 -11.97
N PHE A 95 -7.04 4.69 -11.00
CA PHE A 95 -7.21 4.03 -9.71
C PHE A 95 -6.49 4.77 -8.60
N GLU A 96 -6.90 4.46 -7.38
CA GLU A 96 -6.19 4.80 -6.17
C GLU A 96 -5.98 3.51 -5.37
N ALA A 97 -4.77 3.34 -4.85
CA ALA A 97 -4.42 2.23 -3.97
C ALA A 97 -3.66 2.78 -2.76
N GLU A 98 -4.03 2.30 -1.57
CA GLU A 98 -3.38 2.66 -0.32
C GLU A 98 -2.93 1.38 0.40
N ILE A 99 -1.70 1.38 0.90
CA ILE A 99 -1.12 0.27 1.65
C ILE A 99 -0.45 0.83 2.89
N LYS A 100 -0.91 0.38 4.07
CA LYS A 100 -0.23 0.64 5.34
C LYS A 100 0.77 -0.47 5.63
N PHE A 101 2.01 -0.11 5.95
CA PHE A 101 3.07 -1.08 6.24
C PHE A 101 4.07 -0.56 7.27
N ARG A 102 4.89 -1.47 7.80
CA ARG A 102 6.02 -1.14 8.68
C ARG A 102 7.12 -2.19 8.55
N TYR A 103 8.37 -1.78 8.73
CA TYR A 103 9.49 -2.72 8.83
C TYR A 103 9.81 -2.98 10.29
N THR A 104 9.59 -4.20 10.78
CA THR A 104 9.94 -4.55 12.18
C THR A 104 11.44 -4.76 12.37
N LYS A 105 12.16 -5.05 11.28
CA LYS A 105 13.62 -5.21 11.28
C LYS A 105 14.17 -4.91 9.88
N VAL A 106 15.27 -4.16 9.84
CA VAL A 106 16.01 -3.87 8.62
C VAL A 106 17.08 -4.94 8.44
N THR A 107 17.22 -5.47 7.22
CA THR A 107 18.27 -6.44 6.88
C THR A 107 19.02 -5.97 5.63
N TYR A 108 20.14 -6.62 5.32
CA TYR A 108 20.96 -6.33 4.14
C TYR A 108 20.24 -6.56 2.81
N TRP A 109 19.10 -7.25 2.81
CA TRP A 109 18.39 -7.64 1.61
C TRP A 109 17.11 -6.82 1.42
N GLY A 110 16.83 -6.49 0.16
CA GLY A 110 15.62 -5.77 -0.25
C GLY A 110 14.35 -6.45 0.21
N THR A 111 13.61 -5.82 1.12
CA THR A 111 12.22 -6.22 1.45
C THR A 111 11.31 -5.07 1.09
N GLY A 112 10.19 -5.34 0.42
CA GLY A 112 9.35 -4.29 -0.10
C GLY A 112 7.96 -4.72 -0.50
N ILE A 113 7.20 -3.72 -0.92
CA ILE A 113 5.88 -3.83 -1.52
C ILE A 113 6.02 -3.37 -2.96
N GLY A 114 5.38 -4.08 -3.89
CA GLY A 114 5.50 -3.76 -5.29
C GLY A 114 4.20 -3.91 -6.07
N LEU A 115 4.09 -3.14 -7.14
CA LEU A 115 3.12 -3.33 -8.20
C LEU A 115 3.82 -3.96 -9.40
N SER A 116 3.17 -4.95 -9.99
CA SER A 116 3.60 -5.57 -11.24
C SER A 116 2.46 -5.56 -12.25
N GLU A 117 2.82 -5.51 -13.53
CA GLU A 117 1.88 -5.72 -14.64
C GLU A 117 1.54 -7.22 -14.83
N LYS A 118 2.35 -8.13 -14.27
CA LYS A 118 2.19 -9.58 -14.43
C LYS A 118 2.16 -10.26 -13.08
N GLU A 119 1.33 -11.29 -12.96
CA GLU A 119 1.36 -12.14 -11.77
C GLU A 119 2.74 -12.83 -11.67
N PRO A 120 3.44 -12.71 -10.53
CA PRO A 120 4.70 -13.41 -10.33
C PRO A 120 4.46 -14.91 -10.21
N LYS A 121 5.38 -15.70 -10.77
CA LYS A 121 5.39 -17.16 -10.57
C LYS A 121 6.26 -17.52 -9.38
N ASN A 122 5.88 -18.59 -8.67
CA ASN A 122 6.62 -19.08 -7.52
C ASN A 122 8.09 -19.36 -7.87
N GLY A 123 9.02 -18.69 -7.19
CA GLY A 123 10.46 -18.89 -7.37
C GLY A 123 11.07 -18.22 -8.61
N GLU A 124 10.30 -17.48 -9.40
CA GLU A 124 10.82 -16.66 -10.49
C GLU A 124 11.10 -15.22 -10.03
N ALA A 125 12.01 -14.54 -10.72
CA ALA A 125 12.21 -13.11 -10.51
C ALA A 125 10.94 -12.35 -10.88
N VAL A 126 10.56 -11.39 -10.05
CA VAL A 126 9.37 -10.56 -10.29
C VAL A 126 9.80 -9.28 -11.01
N ASP A 127 9.19 -9.02 -12.16
CA ASP A 127 9.33 -7.75 -12.86
C ASP A 127 8.36 -6.74 -12.24
N LEU A 128 8.89 -5.74 -11.55
CA LEU A 128 8.11 -4.80 -10.76
C LEU A 128 8.11 -3.44 -11.45
N LEU A 129 6.92 -2.93 -11.76
CA LEU A 129 6.71 -1.61 -12.33
C LEU A 129 7.03 -0.52 -11.30
N LEU A 130 6.57 -0.73 -10.07
CA LEU A 130 6.78 0.17 -8.95
C LEU A 130 7.15 -0.68 -7.73
N THR A 131 8.18 -0.28 -7.00
CA THR A 131 8.50 -0.88 -5.71
C THR A 131 8.80 0.18 -4.67
N ILE A 132 8.27 -0.02 -3.47
CA ILE A 132 8.80 0.58 -2.26
C ILE A 132 9.57 -0.48 -1.52
N ASN A 133 10.86 -0.26 -1.34
CA ASN A 133 11.73 -1.23 -0.71
C ASN A 133 12.65 -0.55 0.30
N VAL A 134 13.07 -1.31 1.31
CA VAL A 134 14.26 -0.97 2.09
C VAL A 134 15.40 -1.73 1.46
N TRP A 135 16.33 -0.99 0.86
CA TRP A 135 17.48 -1.53 0.15
C TRP A 135 18.77 -0.98 0.74
N GLN A 136 19.71 -1.88 1.01
CA GLN A 136 21.04 -1.49 1.44
C GLN A 136 21.97 -1.28 0.25
N ASP A 137 22.42 -0.04 0.08
CA ASP A 137 23.61 0.20 -0.72
C ASP A 137 24.86 -0.17 0.08
N LEU A 138 25.85 -0.77 -0.57
CA LEU A 138 27.15 -0.98 0.07
C LEU A 138 27.85 0.35 0.39
N SER A 139 27.54 1.41 -0.35
CA SER A 139 28.20 2.71 -0.21
C SER A 139 27.49 3.70 0.72
N VAL A 140 26.17 3.53 0.93
CA VAL A 140 25.29 4.51 1.61
C VAL A 140 24.52 3.90 2.78
N GLY A 141 24.66 2.59 3.03
CA GLY A 141 23.91 1.90 4.07
C GLY A 141 22.45 1.61 3.68
N PRO A 142 21.65 1.11 4.63
CA PRO A 142 20.23 0.83 4.41
C PRO A 142 19.45 2.12 4.19
N ASN A 143 18.77 2.23 3.05
CA ASN A 143 17.89 3.34 2.73
C ASN A 143 16.54 2.83 2.26
N MET A 144 15.49 3.59 2.53
CA MET A 144 14.20 3.36 1.90
C MET A 144 14.21 4.00 0.52
N ARG A 145 13.75 3.25 -0.49
CA ARG A 145 13.74 3.70 -1.88
C ARG A 145 12.39 3.44 -2.51
N ILE A 146 12.02 4.34 -3.42
CA ILE A 146 10.93 4.09 -4.35
C ILE A 146 11.57 3.99 -5.73
N ASP A 147 11.40 2.82 -6.34
CA ASP A 147 11.90 2.54 -7.68
C ASP A 147 10.71 2.42 -8.63
N PHE A 148 10.77 3.16 -9.73
CA PHE A 148 9.78 3.12 -10.82
C PHE A 148 10.49 2.70 -12.10
N ASN A 149 10.01 1.62 -12.73
CA ASN A 149 10.61 1.03 -13.92
C ASN A 149 12.13 0.79 -13.79
N GLY A 150 12.54 0.21 -12.66
CA GLY A 150 13.94 -0.10 -12.32
C GLY A 150 14.82 1.10 -11.96
N SER A 151 14.28 2.32 -11.95
CA SER A 151 15.03 3.54 -11.60
C SER A 151 14.58 4.11 -10.26
N SER A 152 15.53 4.47 -9.41
CA SER A 152 15.21 5.09 -8.12
C SER A 152 14.75 6.53 -8.32
N ILE A 153 13.53 6.84 -7.93
CA ILE A 153 12.92 8.17 -8.04
C ILE A 153 12.84 8.89 -6.69
N TYR A 154 13.03 8.14 -5.59
CA TYR A 154 13.05 8.67 -4.24
C TYR A 154 13.97 7.83 -3.37
N THR A 155 14.70 8.47 -2.47
CA THR A 155 15.52 7.81 -1.46
C THR A 155 15.45 8.60 -0.17
N SER A 156 15.30 7.90 0.95
CA SER A 156 15.38 8.49 2.29
C SER A 156 16.14 7.57 3.25
N PRO A 157 16.65 8.11 4.37
CA PRO A 157 17.17 7.28 5.44
C PRO A 157 16.13 6.27 5.91
N THR A 158 16.56 5.04 6.19
CA THR A 158 15.61 4.00 6.62
C THR A 158 14.87 4.39 7.90
N ASN A 159 13.56 4.22 7.87
CA ASN A 159 12.67 4.36 9.01
C ASN A 159 11.88 3.05 9.21
N THR A 160 11.60 2.69 10.46
CA THR A 160 10.85 1.47 10.86
C THR A 160 9.46 1.78 11.40
N ASN A 161 9.06 3.06 11.40
CA ASN A 161 7.73 3.51 11.79
C ASN A 161 6.65 2.95 10.84
N ASP A 162 5.39 3.15 11.22
CA ASP A 162 4.26 2.91 10.33
C ASP A 162 4.31 3.91 9.17
N HIS A 163 4.12 3.39 7.96
CA HIS A 163 4.09 4.15 6.72
C HIS A 163 2.78 3.93 5.98
N ILE A 164 2.34 4.97 5.27
CA ILE A 164 1.22 4.89 4.33
C ILE A 164 1.76 5.16 2.93
N LEU A 165 1.73 4.14 2.08
CA LEU A 165 1.95 4.27 0.65
C LEU A 165 0.61 4.52 -0.03
N LYS A 166 0.49 5.64 -0.73
CA LYS A 166 -0.64 5.91 -1.62
C LYS A 166 -0.16 6.05 -3.06
N ILE A 167 -0.87 5.39 -3.97
CA ILE A 167 -0.60 5.37 -5.41
C ILE A 167 -1.85 5.82 -6.12
N GLU A 168 -1.74 6.90 -6.89
CA GLU A 168 -2.80 7.37 -7.77
C GLU A 168 -2.35 7.20 -9.22
N ARG A 169 -3.18 6.55 -10.03
CA ARG A 169 -3.02 6.50 -11.47
C ARG A 169 -4.08 7.37 -12.13
N ASP A 170 -3.64 8.36 -12.90
CA ASP A 170 -4.50 9.13 -13.79
C ASP A 170 -3.98 8.98 -15.22
N LYS A 171 -4.72 8.25 -16.05
CA LYS A 171 -4.33 7.81 -17.39
C LYS A 171 -3.03 7.00 -17.38
N GLN A 172 -1.91 7.64 -17.70
CA GLN A 172 -0.58 7.02 -17.76
C GLN A 172 0.40 7.67 -16.77
N ILE A 173 -0.10 8.53 -15.89
CA ILE A 173 0.71 9.22 -14.88
C ILE A 173 0.46 8.54 -13.54
N TYR A 174 1.53 8.06 -12.93
CA TYR A 174 1.53 7.58 -11.55
C TYR A 174 1.99 8.70 -10.62
N ARG A 175 1.18 9.01 -9.61
CA ARG A 175 1.58 9.84 -8.46
C ARG A 175 1.73 8.92 -7.26
N ILE A 176 2.87 8.99 -6.62
CA ILE A 176 3.24 8.12 -5.51
C ILE A 176 3.49 9.02 -4.32
N TYR A 177 2.82 8.71 -3.22
CA TYR A 177 2.92 9.44 -1.97
C TYR A 177 3.38 8.48 -0.88
N LEU A 178 4.35 8.92 -0.08
CA LEU A 178 4.79 8.22 1.12
C LEU A 178 4.56 9.13 2.31
N ASP A 179 3.68 8.73 3.23
CA ASP A 179 3.30 9.51 4.41
C ASP A 179 2.76 10.92 4.08
N ASN A 180 2.05 11.03 2.94
CA ASN A 180 1.52 12.28 2.36
C ASN A 180 2.57 13.24 1.78
N ILE A 181 3.80 12.77 1.56
CA ILE A 181 4.87 13.49 0.84
C ILE A 181 4.94 13.00 -0.60
#